data_AF-A0A6C0E381-F1
#
_entry.id   AF-A0A6C0E381-F1
#
_cell.length_a   1.000
_cell.length_b   1.000
_cell.length_c   1.000
_cell.angle_alpha   90.00
_cell.angle_beta   90.00
_cell.angle_gamma   90.00
#
_symmetry.space_group_name_H-M   'P 1'
#
loop_
_entity.id
_entity.type
_entity.pdbx_description
1 polymer ?
#
loop_
_entity_poly.entity_id
_entity_poly.type
_entity_poly.pdbx_seq_one_letter_code
_entity_poly.pdbx_strand_id
1 'polypeptide(L)'
;MDIHKIFQYILFITLFIIAQSFSMWGQFVTLPYKELSMWQAYKMAIPFAWLDWLFMTFTIYVGDKYELVTPTQDTFLLIIIQFTLILLINQYYLKQKIYRSDIIAFFVILLGFFISFNHIISNIFNITIPAHPATSVSKT
;
A
#
# COMPACT_ATOMS: atom_id res chain seq x y z
N MET A 1 -6.38 -5.41 -18.12
CA MET A 1 -5.64 -6.48 -17.44
C MET A 1 -5.30 -7.53 -18.48
N ASP A 2 -4.04 -7.61 -18.90
CA ASP A 2 -3.62 -8.63 -19.87
C ASP A 2 -3.63 -10.00 -19.20
N ILE A 3 -4.43 -10.93 -19.74
CA ILE A 3 -4.56 -12.30 -19.22
C ILE A 3 -3.19 -13.02 -19.14
N HIS A 4 -2.27 -12.68 -20.04
CA HIS A 4 -0.90 -13.23 -20.06
C HIS A 4 -0.02 -12.78 -18.88
N LYS A 5 -0.39 -11.70 -18.17
CA LYS A 5 0.36 -11.18 -17.01
C LYS A 5 -0.31 -11.48 -15.67
N ILE A 6 -1.38 -12.28 -15.66
CA ILE A 6 -2.21 -12.50 -14.46
C ILE A 6 -1.40 -13.07 -13.29
N PHE A 7 -0.46 -13.97 -13.57
CA PHE A 7 0.42 -14.55 -12.56
C PHE A 7 1.32 -13.50 -11.92
N GLN A 8 1.88 -12.58 -12.71
CA GLN A 8 2.73 -11.49 -12.27
C GLN A 8 1.93 -10.49 -11.43
N TYR A 9 0.68 -10.18 -11.80
CA TYR A 9 -0.22 -9.38 -10.98
C TYR A 9 -0.52 -10.04 -9.63
N ILE A 10 -0.82 -11.35 -9.61
CA ILE A 10 -1.07 -12.09 -8.37
C ILE A 10 0.19 -12.08 -7.48
N LEU A 11 1.36 -12.33 -8.06
CA LEU A 11 2.63 -12.31 -7.34
C LEU A 11 2.91 -10.91 -6.77
N PHE A 12 2.77 -9.86 -7.59
CA PHE A 12 2.93 -8.47 -7.18
C PHE A 12 2.02 -8.12 -6.02
N ILE A 13 0.71 -8.36 -6.15
CA ILE A 13 -0.28 -8.04 -5.11
C ILE A 13 0.02 -8.82 -3.82
N THR A 14 0.41 -10.09 -3.93
CA THR A 14 0.73 -10.92 -2.77
C THR A 14 1.95 -10.37 -2.02
N LEU A 15 3.05 -10.08 -2.74
CA LEU A 15 4.25 -9.50 -2.15
C LEU A 15 3.97 -8.13 -1.53
N PHE A 16 3.16 -7.31 -2.23
CA PHE A 16 2.76 -5.99 -1.74
C PHE A 16 1.96 -6.10 -0.45
N ILE A 17 0.95 -6.96 -0.38
CA ILE A 17 0.15 -7.18 0.85
C ILE A 17 1.03 -7.67 2.00
N ILE A 18 1.95 -8.60 1.74
CA ILE A 18 2.88 -9.12 2.76
C ILE A 18 3.77 -8.00 3.30
N ALA A 19 4.36 -7.19 2.41
CA ALA A 19 5.19 -6.06 2.79
C ALA A 19 4.42 -5.06 3.65
N GLN A 20 3.27 -4.58 3.15
CA GLN A 20 2.43 -3.65 3.90
C GLN A 20 1.97 -4.25 5.25
N SER A 21 1.73 -5.56 5.33
CA SER A 21 1.42 -6.22 6.60
C SER A 21 2.55 -6.12 7.61
N PHE A 22 3.81 -6.33 7.19
CA PHE A 22 4.97 -6.14 8.05
C PHE A 22 5.16 -4.67 8.44
N SER A 23 5.02 -3.74 7.51
CA SER A 23 5.10 -2.30 7.79
C SER A 23 4.09 -1.89 8.87
N MET A 24 2.82 -2.27 8.67
CA MET A 24 1.73 -1.99 9.61
C MET A 24 1.93 -2.69 10.94
N TRP A 25 2.41 -3.93 10.96
CA TRP A 25 2.68 -4.62 12.21
C TRP A 25 3.82 -3.97 12.99
N GLY A 26 4.91 -3.58 12.33
CA GLY A 26 6.03 -2.88 12.96
C GLY A 26 5.64 -1.55 13.62
N GLN A 27 4.69 -0.83 13.03
CA GLN A 27 4.15 0.41 13.59
C GLN A 27 3.25 0.17 14.81
N PHE A 28 2.41 -0.89 14.78
CA PHE A 28 1.35 -1.08 15.78
C PHE A 28 1.72 -2.08 16.90
N VAL A 29 2.74 -2.92 16.74
CA VAL A 29 3.15 -3.96 17.72
C VAL A 29 3.51 -3.38 19.09
N THR A 30 3.93 -2.12 19.14
CA THR A 30 4.34 -1.45 20.39
C THR A 30 3.17 -0.84 21.16
N LEU A 31 2.02 -0.63 20.51
CA LEU A 31 0.88 0.11 21.09
C LEU A 31 0.23 -0.55 22.31
N PRO A 32 0.18 -1.89 22.48
CA PRO A 32 -0.40 -2.49 23.69
C PRO A 32 0.41 -2.25 24.96
N TYR A 33 1.69 -1.85 24.85
CA TYR A 33 2.59 -1.74 25.97
C TYR A 33 2.60 -0.30 26.51
N LYS A 34 2.31 -0.14 27.81
CA LYS A 34 2.13 1.18 28.44
C LYS A 34 3.44 1.89 28.78
N GLU A 35 4.52 1.14 28.99
CA GLU A 35 5.81 1.68 29.42
C GLU A 35 6.95 1.07 28.60
N LEU A 36 7.01 1.41 27.31
CA LEU A 36 8.15 1.09 26.46
C LEU A 36 9.10 2.28 26.41
N SER A 37 10.38 2.04 26.74
CA SER A 37 11.43 2.97 26.34
C SER A 37 11.55 2.99 24.81
N MET A 38 11.99 4.12 24.25
CA MET A 38 12.19 4.27 22.80
C MET A 38 13.07 3.17 22.20
N TRP A 39 14.09 2.72 22.93
CA TRP A 39 14.97 1.64 22.49
C TRP A 39 14.27 0.27 22.43
N GLN A 40 13.38 -0.01 23.38
CA GLN A 40 12.61 -1.26 23.36
C GLN A 40 11.58 -1.24 22.22
N ALA A 41 10.89 -0.12 22.03
CA ALA A 41 9.96 0.06 20.91
C ALA A 41 10.69 -0.12 19.56
N TYR A 42 11.86 0.50 19.40
CA TYR A 42 12.67 0.35 18.20
C TYR A 42 13.10 -1.09 17.94
N LYS A 43 13.60 -1.80 18.97
CA LYS A 43 13.98 -3.21 18.84
C LYS A 43 12.81 -4.13 18.48
N MET A 44 11.59 -3.79 18.89
CA MET A 44 10.40 -4.52 18.49
C MET A 44 9.98 -4.21 17.05
N ALA A 45 10.15 -2.97 16.58
CA ALA A 45 9.77 -2.55 15.24
C ALA A 45 10.77 -2.97 14.15
N ILE A 46 12.08 -2.97 14.45
CA ILE A 46 13.14 -3.19 13.47
C ILE A 46 13.06 -4.52 12.70
N PRO A 47 12.67 -5.68 13.28
CA PRO A 47 12.58 -6.92 12.52
C PRO A 47 11.49 -6.83 11.45
N PHE A 48 10.39 -6.14 11.75
CA PHE A 48 9.30 -5.92 10.81
C PHE A 48 9.69 -4.94 9.71
N ALA A 49 10.44 -3.88 10.04
CA ALA A 49 10.97 -2.95 9.03
C ALA A 49 11.93 -3.64 8.05
N TRP A 50 12.77 -4.56 8.54
CA TRP A 50 13.68 -5.32 7.69
C TRP A 50 12.92 -6.29 6.76
N LEU A 51 11.89 -6.97 7.28
CA LEU A 51 11.04 -7.84 6.47
C LEU A 51 10.23 -7.05 5.44
N ASP A 52 9.59 -5.94 5.84
CA ASP A 52 8.89 -5.03 4.94
C ASP A 52 9.81 -4.61 3.79
N TRP A 53 11.03 -4.15 4.10
CA TRP A 53 12.01 -3.76 3.10
C TRP A 53 12.36 -4.91 2.12
N LEU A 54 12.56 -6.13 2.63
CA LEU A 54 12.84 -7.31 1.80
C LEU A 54 11.69 -7.57 0.81
N PHE A 55 10.45 -7.62 1.28
CA PHE A 55 9.29 -7.90 0.44
C PHE A 55 8.96 -6.74 -0.50
N MET A 56 9.09 -5.48 -0.05
CA MET A 56 8.93 -4.30 -0.91
C MET A 56 9.96 -4.30 -2.04
N THR A 57 11.20 -4.70 -1.79
CA THR A 57 12.23 -4.78 -2.83
C THR A 57 11.83 -5.73 -3.95
N PHE A 58 11.31 -6.92 -3.63
CA PHE A 58 10.79 -7.84 -4.63
C PHE A 58 9.52 -7.32 -5.31
N THR A 59 8.66 -6.65 -4.56
CA THR A 59 7.43 -6.05 -5.09
C THR A 59 7.73 -5.01 -6.15
N ILE A 60 8.63 -4.07 -5.86
CA ILE A 60 9.08 -3.04 -6.80
C ILE A 60 9.77 -3.70 -8.01
N TYR A 61 10.66 -4.66 -7.77
CA TYR A 61 11.34 -5.37 -8.86
C TYR A 61 10.35 -6.04 -9.84
N VAL A 62 9.32 -6.71 -9.32
CA VAL A 62 8.29 -7.36 -10.15
C VAL A 62 7.41 -6.31 -10.84
N GLY A 63 7.02 -5.25 -10.12
CA GLY A 63 6.20 -4.16 -10.64
C GLY A 63 6.85 -3.45 -11.82
N ASP A 64 8.11 -3.05 -11.66
CA ASP A 64 8.89 -2.35 -12.68
C ASP A 64 9.22 -3.26 -13.87
N LYS A 65 9.67 -4.50 -13.61
CA LYS A 65 10.07 -5.44 -14.67
C LYS A 65 8.95 -5.78 -15.65
N TYR A 66 7.71 -5.83 -15.17
CA TYR A 66 6.55 -6.22 -15.98
C TYR A 66 5.60 -5.06 -16.27
N GLU A 67 5.94 -3.83 -15.86
CA GLU A 67 5.14 -2.61 -16.00
C GLU A 67 3.70 -2.84 -15.53
N LEU A 68 3.54 -3.34 -14.30
CA LEU A 68 2.23 -3.81 -13.81
C LEU A 68 1.36 -2.67 -13.31
N VAL A 69 1.94 -1.65 -12.68
CA VAL A 69 1.20 -0.55 -12.05
C VAL A 69 1.93 0.77 -12.23
N THR A 70 1.15 1.85 -12.36
CA THR A 70 1.69 3.22 -12.34
C THR A 70 2.04 3.66 -10.91
N PRO A 71 2.96 4.62 -10.71
CA PRO A 71 3.29 5.12 -9.37
C PRO A 71 2.08 5.63 -8.58
N THR A 72 1.13 6.24 -9.29
CA THR A 72 -0.14 6.70 -8.71
C THR A 72 -1.00 5.53 -8.24
N GLN A 73 -1.16 4.49 -9.06
CA GLN A 73 -1.91 3.29 -8.69
C GLN A 73 -1.28 2.57 -7.50
N ASP A 74 0.05 2.51 -7.46
CA ASP A 74 0.80 1.92 -6.35
C ASP A 74 0.55 2.68 -5.03
N THR A 75 0.58 4.01 -5.08
CA THR A 75 0.26 4.86 -3.92
C THR A 75 -1.16 4.64 -3.41
N PHE A 76 -2.13 4.50 -4.31
CA PHE A 76 -3.50 4.21 -3.89
C PHE A 76 -3.67 2.80 -3.33
N LEU A 77 -3.01 1.81 -3.93
CA LEU A 77 -3.00 0.44 -3.44
C LEU A 77 -2.43 0.38 -2.02
N LEU A 78 -1.35 1.13 -1.76
CA LEU A 78 -0.77 1.34 -0.44
C LEU A 78 -1.82 1.87 0.54
N ILE A 79 -2.50 2.96 0.20
CA ILE A 79 -3.50 3.58 1.08
C ILE A 79 -4.63 2.59 1.42
N ILE A 80 -5.18 1.89 0.42
CA ILE A 80 -6.30 0.97 0.62
C ILE A 80 -5.88 -0.20 1.52
N ILE A 81 -4.71 -0.79 1.24
CA ILE A 81 -4.22 -1.94 2.00
C ILE A 81 -3.86 -1.51 3.42
N GLN A 82 -3.13 -0.40 3.60
CA GLN A 82 -2.80 0.10 4.93
C GLN A 82 -4.06 0.41 5.74
N PHE A 83 -5.05 1.10 5.16
CA PHE A 83 -6.31 1.39 5.87
C PHE A 83 -7.06 0.11 6.25
N THR A 84 -7.10 -0.88 5.36
CA THR A 84 -7.71 -2.19 5.64
C THR A 84 -6.98 -2.89 6.80
N LEU A 85 -5.65 -2.91 6.77
CA LEU A 85 -4.83 -3.50 7.82
C LEU A 85 -4.99 -2.77 9.17
N ILE A 86 -5.10 -1.44 9.18
CA ILE A 86 -5.38 -0.66 10.39
C ILE A 86 -6.70 -1.12 11.03
N LEU A 87 -7.77 -1.26 10.24
CA LEU A 87 -9.06 -1.72 10.75
C LEU A 87 -8.94 -3.12 11.38
N LEU A 88 -8.24 -4.04 10.70
CA LEU A 88 -8.00 -5.39 11.21
C LEU A 88 -7.17 -5.37 12.51
N ILE A 89 -6.07 -4.62 12.55
CA ILE A 89 -5.23 -4.48 13.73
C ILE A 89 -6.03 -3.89 14.90
N ASN A 90 -6.80 -2.83 14.65
CA ASN A 90 -7.61 -2.20 15.70
C ASN A 90 -8.62 -3.19 16.30
N GLN A 91 -9.33 -3.93 15.45
CA GLN A 91 -10.34 -4.89 15.90
C GLN A 91 -9.75 -6.13 16.59
N TYR A 92 -8.74 -6.75 15.98
CA TYR A 92 -8.24 -8.05 16.42
C TYR A 92 -7.05 -7.96 17.38
N TYR A 93 -6.12 -7.03 17.14
CA TYR A 93 -4.91 -6.90 17.94
C TYR A 93 -5.12 -5.95 19.12
N LEU A 94 -5.60 -4.73 18.87
CA LEU A 94 -5.84 -3.74 19.93
C LEU A 94 -7.18 -3.92 20.64
N LYS A 95 -8.06 -4.79 20.11
CA LYS A 95 -9.41 -5.06 20.64
C LYS A 95 -10.26 -3.80 20.81
N GLN A 96 -10.02 -2.80 19.97
CA GLN A 96 -10.78 -1.56 19.90
C GLN A 96 -12.03 -1.78 19.04
N LYS A 97 -13.10 -1.02 19.32
CA LYS A 97 -14.33 -1.07 18.53
C LYS A 97 -14.14 -0.27 17.24
N ILE A 98 -14.37 -0.89 16.09
CA ILE A 98 -14.52 -0.17 14.83
C ILE A 98 -15.85 0.59 14.84
N TYR A 99 -15.81 1.89 14.61
CA TYR A 99 -17.00 2.71 14.50
C TYR A 99 -17.54 2.72 13.07
N ARG A 100 -18.84 3.01 12.93
CA ARG A 100 -19.47 3.17 11.61
C ARG A 100 -18.83 4.30 10.80
N SER A 101 -18.30 5.33 11.47
CA SER A 101 -17.54 6.40 10.83
C SER A 101 -16.30 5.89 10.11
N ASP A 102 -15.58 4.92 10.68
CA ASP A 102 -14.33 4.38 10.12
C ASP A 102 -14.63 3.58 8.85
N ILE A 103 -15.75 2.86 8.85
CA ILE A 103 -16.25 2.11 7.69
C ILE A 103 -16.67 3.08 6.57
N ILE A 104 -17.41 4.14 6.90
CA ILE A 104 -17.82 5.16 5.92
C ILE A 104 -16.57 5.85 5.32
N ALA A 105 -15.59 6.20 6.16
CA ALA A 105 -14.33 6.78 5.70
C ALA A 105 -13.59 5.85 4.72
N PHE A 106 -13.56 4.54 4.99
CA PHE A 106 -12.99 3.56 4.07
C PHE A 106 -13.65 3.59 2.68
N PHE A 107 -14.99 3.63 2.64
CA PHE A 107 -15.73 3.71 1.37
C PHE A 107 -15.48 5.02 0.60
N VAL A 108 -15.31 6.14 1.31
CA VAL A 108 -14.94 7.42 0.69
C VAL A 108 -13.56 7.32 0.02
N ILE A 109 -12.59 6.70 0.68
CA ILE A 109 -11.25 6.46 0.12
C ILE A 109 -11.33 5.57 -1.13
N LEU A 110 -12.10 4.48 -1.09
CA LEU A 110 -12.31 3.60 -2.24
C LEU A 110 -12.93 4.32 -3.44
N LEU A 111 -13.90 5.21 -3.18
CA LEU A 111 -14.53 6.00 -4.23
C LEU A 111 -13.54 6.99 -4.85
N GLY A 112 -12.72 7.66 -4.03
CA GLY A 112 -11.64 8.53 -4.51
C GLY A 112 -10.63 7.78 -5.38
N PHE A 113 -10.24 6.55 -4.97
CA PHE A 113 -9.40 5.70 -5.78
C PHE A 113 -10.04 5.34 -7.13
N PHE A 114 -11.30 4.94 -7.13
CA PHE A 114 -12.00 4.56 -8.37
C PHE A 114 -12.06 5.72 -9.38
N ILE A 115 -12.31 6.94 -8.90
CA ILE A 115 -12.28 8.16 -9.73
C ILE A 115 -10.89 8.39 -10.31
N SER A 116 -9.85 8.26 -9.48
CA SER A 116 -8.47 8.48 -9.93
C SER A 116 -7.99 7.40 -10.90
N PHE A 117 -8.32 6.14 -10.64
CA PHE A 117 -7.88 5.00 -11.44
C PHE A 117 -8.42 5.05 -12.88
N ASN A 118 -9.67 5.46 -13.04
CA ASN A 118 -10.32 5.58 -14.34
C ASN A 118 -10.06 6.92 -15.03
N HIS A 119 -9.21 7.79 -14.44
CA HIS A 119 -8.95 9.14 -14.93
C HIS A 119 -10.24 9.92 -15.28
N ILE A 120 -11.32 9.70 -14.52
CA ILE A 120 -12.66 10.16 -14.88
C ILE A 120 -12.67 11.69 -15.01
N ILE A 121 -12.01 12.37 -14.09
CA ILE A 121 -11.90 13.84 -14.11
C ILE A 121 -11.07 14.29 -15.31
N SER A 122 -9.92 13.67 -15.60
CA SER A 122 -9.11 14.02 -16.78
C SER A 122 -9.86 13.82 -18.10
N ASN A 123 -10.66 12.76 -18.20
CA ASN A 123 -11.50 12.48 -19.37
C ASN A 123 -12.67 13.48 -19.51
N ILE A 124 -13.26 13.93 -18.40
CA ILE A 124 -14.34 14.95 -18.43
C ILE A 124 -13.78 16.33 -18.78
N PHE A 125 -12.58 16.68 -18.30
CA PHE A 125 -11.98 18.01 -18.46
C PHE A 125 -10.96 18.10 -19.61
N ASN A 126 -10.76 17.05 -20.42
CA ASN A 126 -9.79 16.99 -21.53
C ASN A 126 -8.35 17.38 -21.11
N ILE A 127 -7.95 17.04 -19.88
CA ILE A 127 -6.60 17.33 -19.36
C ILE A 127 -5.68 16.17 -19.76
N THR A 128 -4.55 16.48 -20.41
CA THR A 128 -3.56 15.47 -20.82
C THR A 128 -3.02 14.71 -19.61
N ILE A 129 -3.20 13.39 -19.63
CA ILE A 129 -2.70 12.48 -18.59
C ILE A 129 -1.16 12.40 -18.76
N PRO A 130 -0.36 12.69 -17.71
CA PRO A 130 1.09 12.60 -17.81
C PRO A 130 1.52 11.15 -18.05
N ALA A 131 2.38 10.95 -19.06
CA ALA A 131 2.92 9.64 -19.40
C ALA A 131 3.89 9.12 -18.33
N HIS A 132 3.97 7.79 -18.21
CA HIS A 132 4.86 7.07 -17.29
C HIS A 132 6.31 7.60 -17.37
N PRO A 133 6.98 7.88 -16.24
CA PRO A 133 8.38 8.27 -16.23
C PRO A 133 9.27 7.02 -16.43
N ALA A 134 9.24 6.43 -17.62
CA ALA A 134 10.14 5.33 -18.00
C ALA A 134 11.05 5.69 -19.19
N THR A 135 11.03 6.92 -19.67
CA THR A 135 11.74 7.29 -20.92
C THR A 135 12.38 8.69 -20.90
N SER A 136 12.86 9.15 -19.75
CA SER A 136 13.72 10.36 -19.68
C SER A 136 15.13 10.11 -19.17
N VAL A 137 15.52 8.86 -18.92
CA VAL A 137 16.93 8.49 -18.64
C VAL A 137 17.50 7.73 -19.84
N SER A 138 17.50 8.40 -20.98
CA SER A 138 18.41 8.07 -22.09
C SER A 138 18.74 9.37 -22.81
N LYS A 139 19.83 10.00 -22.38
CA LYS A 139 20.79 10.81 -23.16
C LYS A 139 21.59 11.71 -22.22
N THR A 140 22.69 11.17 -21.71
CA THR A 140 24.00 11.84 -21.61
C THR A 140 25.05 10.76 -21.60
#